data_AF-A0A1Y2GI95-F1
#
_entry.id   AF-A0A1Y2GI95-F1
#
_cell.length_a   1.000
_cell.length_b   1.000
_cell.length_c   1.000
_cell.angle_alpha   90.00
_cell.angle_beta   90.00
_cell.angle_gamma   90.00
#
_symmetry.space_group_name_H-M   'P 1'
#
loop_
_entity.id
_entity.type
_entity.pdbx_description
1 polymer ?
#
loop_
_entity_poly.entity_id
_entity_poly.type
_entity_poly.pdbx_seq_one_letter_code
_entity_poly.pdbx_strand_id
1 'polypeptide(L)'
;MDAVALGELASNGHELRFFPGLAKLCYSCGERGHVKLACPSRPAIAKVLPPLSRSCALGANTWWLHYVDVAKQAIDKVDTLNKDLRGKINDLADKIMAMQGQMAKFMADQEALLMAFKSDVSKQVVAQVDGLEKRLLATKEEVEGIEERLGSLAGLFELMSESIKPALETTMEDTSERYMRVNRDLAIVEVDL
;
A
#
# COMPACT_ATOMS: atom_id res chain seq x y z
N MET A 1 38.21 20.41 -25.44
CA MET A 1 37.88 21.78 -25.87
C MET A 1 36.83 21.77 -26.96
N ASP A 2 35.52 21.72 -26.71
CA ASP A 2 34.70 21.13 -25.64
C ASP A 2 33.31 21.04 -26.26
N ALA A 3 32.73 19.83 -26.28
CA ALA A 3 31.37 19.56 -26.75
C ALA A 3 30.32 19.88 -25.67
N VAL A 4 30.56 20.90 -24.84
CA VAL A 4 29.79 21.17 -23.63
C VAL A 4 29.60 22.68 -23.48
N ALA A 5 28.65 23.28 -24.20
CA ALA A 5 28.11 24.63 -23.91
C ALA A 5 26.85 25.02 -24.72
N LEU A 6 25.96 24.09 -25.07
CA LEU A 6 24.61 24.45 -25.56
C LEU A 6 23.55 23.58 -24.88
N GLY A 7 23.66 23.50 -23.55
CA GLY A 7 22.57 23.07 -22.72
C GLY A 7 21.44 24.09 -22.74
N GLU A 8 20.24 23.52 -22.74
CA GLU A 8 19.04 24.03 -22.08
C GLU A 8 18.03 24.83 -22.91
N LEU A 9 16.87 24.16 -23.07
CA LEU A 9 15.52 24.69 -23.22
C LEU A 9 15.05 25.05 -24.64
N ALA A 10 14.47 24.05 -25.31
CA ALA A 10 13.34 24.25 -26.20
C ALA A 10 12.34 23.08 -26.05
N SER A 11 11.69 22.99 -24.89
CA SER A 11 10.62 22.03 -24.60
C SER A 11 9.29 22.35 -25.29
N ASN A 12 9.29 23.34 -26.19
CA ASN A 12 8.14 23.77 -26.95
C ASN A 12 8.68 24.30 -28.28
N GLY A 13 8.72 23.40 -29.26
CA GLY A 13 9.21 23.67 -30.61
C GLY A 13 8.34 24.70 -31.31
N HIS A 14 8.62 25.99 -31.11
CA HIS A 14 8.28 27.04 -32.06
C HIS A 14 8.98 28.38 -31.78
N GLU A 15 10.29 28.43 -31.52
CA GLU A 15 11.00 29.72 -31.50
C GLU A 15 12.50 29.58 -31.78
N LEU A 16 12.88 29.51 -33.06
CA LEU A 16 14.26 29.80 -33.45
C LEU A 16 14.46 31.32 -33.41
N ARG A 17 14.72 31.85 -32.21
CA ARG A 17 15.25 33.21 -32.07
C ARG A 17 16.67 33.24 -32.63
N PHE A 18 16.78 33.64 -33.89
CA PHE A 18 18.05 34.02 -34.51
C PHE A 18 18.61 35.25 -33.77
N PHE A 19 19.65 35.03 -32.96
CA PHE A 19 20.45 36.12 -32.39
C PHE A 19 21.09 36.95 -33.54
N PRO A 20 20.96 38.28 -33.55
CA PRO A 20 21.54 39.13 -34.58
C PRO A 20 23.03 39.29 -34.32
N GLY A 21 23.83 38.29 -34.71
CA GLY A 21 25.28 38.35 -34.52
C GLY A 21 26.07 37.13 -34.97
N LEU A 22 25.43 35.97 -35.20
CA LEU A 22 26.13 34.76 -35.66
C LEU A 22 25.71 34.38 -37.09
N ALA A 23 26.69 34.48 -38.00
CA ALA A 23 26.81 33.88 -39.33
C ALA A 23 25.49 33.44 -40.02
N LYS A 24 24.93 34.33 -40.87
CA LYS A 24 23.93 33.95 -41.87
C LYS A 24 24.54 32.94 -42.83
N LEU A 25 24.05 31.71 -42.88
CA LEU A 25 24.55 30.68 -43.79
C LEU A 25 23.57 30.53 -44.97
N CYS A 26 24.08 30.60 -46.19
CA CYS A 26 23.27 30.51 -47.38
C CYS A 26 22.99 29.04 -47.71
N TYR A 27 21.76 28.60 -47.48
CA TYR A 27 21.35 27.23 -47.81
C TYR A 27 21.33 26.91 -49.32
N SER A 28 21.68 27.87 -50.20
CA SER A 28 21.75 27.65 -51.65
C SER A 28 23.17 27.44 -52.18
N CYS A 29 24.17 28.11 -51.61
CA CYS A 29 25.58 27.97 -52.02
C CYS A 29 26.50 27.46 -50.90
N GLY A 30 26.01 27.39 -49.66
CA GLY A 30 26.77 26.93 -48.49
C GLY A 30 27.65 28.01 -47.83
N GLU A 31 27.78 29.20 -48.41
CA GLU A 31 28.66 30.25 -47.86
C GLU A 31 28.04 31.02 -46.68
N ARG A 32 28.90 31.53 -45.80
CA ARG A 32 28.53 32.36 -44.63
C ARG A 32 28.56 33.85 -44.98
N GLY A 33 27.73 34.63 -44.31
CA GLY A 33 27.60 36.08 -44.48
C GLY A 33 26.28 36.54 -45.10
N HIS A 34 25.52 35.65 -45.74
CA HIS A 34 24.23 35.96 -46.37
C HIS A 34 23.24 34.79 -46.28
N VAL A 35 21.95 35.08 -46.47
CA VAL A 35 20.90 34.06 -46.65
C VAL A 35 20.56 33.95 -48.14
N LYS A 36 19.91 32.87 -48.59
CA LYS A 36 19.60 32.58 -50.01
C LYS A 36 19.08 33.77 -50.83
N LEU A 37 18.28 34.64 -50.22
CA LEU A 37 17.71 35.84 -50.88
C LEU A 37 18.75 36.89 -51.27
N ALA A 38 19.87 36.96 -50.54
CA ALA A 38 20.98 37.88 -50.75
C ALA A 38 22.23 37.17 -51.31
N CYS A 39 22.07 35.99 -51.92
CA CYS A 39 23.18 35.24 -52.51
C CYS A 39 23.73 35.97 -53.75
N PRO A 40 25.03 36.28 -53.81
CA PRO A 40 25.62 36.97 -54.96
C PRO A 40 25.63 36.09 -56.22
N SER A 41 25.61 34.77 -56.05
CA SER A 41 25.48 33.79 -57.13
C SER A 41 24.03 33.62 -57.61
N ARG A 42 23.07 34.33 -57.00
CA ARG A 42 21.69 34.32 -57.47
C ARG A 42 21.62 35.09 -58.80
N PRO A 43 21.20 34.47 -59.91
CA PRO A 43 20.98 35.22 -61.13
C PRO A 43 19.95 36.30 -60.85
N ALA A 44 20.31 37.55 -61.14
CA ALA A 44 19.41 38.69 -61.02
C ALA A 44 18.27 38.46 -62.01
N ILE A 45 17.19 37.84 -61.55
CA ILE A 45 15.92 37.85 -62.26
C ILE A 45 15.51 39.32 -62.23
N ALA A 46 15.80 40.02 -63.33
CA ALA A 46 15.32 41.36 -63.57
C ALA A 46 13.84 41.41 -63.17
N LYS A 47 13.47 42.44 -62.42
CA LYS A 47 12.09 42.70 -62.00
C LYS A 47 11.23 42.93 -63.26
N VAL A 48 10.84 41.86 -63.94
CA VAL A 48 9.70 41.87 -64.84
C VAL A 48 8.52 41.49 -63.97
N LEU A 49 7.91 42.50 -63.36
CA LEU A 49 6.55 42.40 -62.86
C LEU A 49 5.68 42.15 -64.10
N PRO A 50 5.04 40.98 -64.27
CA PRO A 50 4.03 40.87 -65.31
C PRO A 50 2.84 41.73 -64.89
N PRO A 51 2.18 42.45 -65.81
CA PRO A 51 1.01 43.23 -65.46
C PRO A 51 -0.05 42.27 -64.90
N LEU A 52 -0.49 42.57 -63.69
CA LEU A 52 -1.60 41.91 -63.00
C LEU A 52 -2.90 42.28 -63.72
N SER A 53 -3.08 41.75 -64.91
CA SER A 53 -4.29 41.93 -65.71
C SER A 53 -4.34 40.84 -66.78
N ARG A 54 -4.47 39.59 -66.32
CA ARG A 54 -5.17 38.55 -67.08
C ARG A 54 -6.21 37.94 -66.16
N SER A 55 -7.44 38.39 -66.37
CA SER A 55 -8.65 37.66 -66.04
C SER A 55 -8.48 36.25 -66.59
N CYS A 56 -8.18 35.28 -65.70
CA CYS A 56 -8.09 33.88 -66.06
C CYS A 56 -9.50 33.30 -66.19
N ALA A 57 -10.17 33.61 -67.30
CA ALA A 57 -11.16 32.69 -67.86
C ALA A 57 -10.38 31.63 -68.65
N LEU A 58 -9.74 30.70 -67.96
CA LEU A 58 -9.11 29.54 -68.58
C LEU A 58 -10.10 28.37 -68.53
N GLY A 59 -10.52 27.90 -69.71
CA GLY A 59 -11.25 26.64 -69.85
C GLY A 59 -10.45 25.51 -69.20
N ALA A 60 -11.14 24.71 -68.38
CA ALA A 60 -10.57 23.60 -67.66
C ALA A 60 -9.94 22.61 -68.65
N ASN A 61 -8.61 22.53 -68.66
CA ASN A 61 -7.93 21.38 -69.25
C ASN A 61 -8.21 20.16 -68.37
N THR A 62 -8.41 19.00 -68.99
CA THR A 62 -8.79 17.72 -68.34
C THR A 62 -7.91 17.37 -67.13
N TRP A 63 -6.67 17.86 -67.12
CA TRP A 63 -5.70 17.66 -66.03
C TRP A 63 -6.06 18.37 -64.72
N TRP A 64 -6.61 19.59 -64.78
CA TRP A 64 -6.95 20.35 -63.57
C TRP A 64 -8.14 19.76 -62.83
N LEU A 65 -9.13 19.25 -63.57
CA LEU A 65 -10.26 18.51 -63.00
C LEU A 65 -9.78 17.27 -62.25
N HIS A 66 -8.85 16.50 -62.83
CA HIS A 66 -8.28 15.32 -62.18
C HIS A 66 -7.55 15.66 -60.86
N TYR A 67 -6.82 16.78 -60.80
CA TYR A 67 -6.18 17.21 -59.55
C TYR A 67 -7.21 17.56 -58.46
N VAL A 68 -8.26 18.29 -58.82
CA VAL A 68 -9.34 18.67 -57.90
C VAL A 68 -10.09 17.44 -57.39
N ASP A 69 -10.34 16.46 -58.25
CA ASP A 69 -11.04 15.22 -57.87
C ASP A 69 -10.21 14.35 -56.93
N VAL A 70 -8.89 14.23 -57.18
CA VAL A 70 -7.96 13.53 -56.28
C VAL A 70 -7.88 14.24 -54.92
N ALA A 71 -7.84 15.57 -54.90
CA ALA A 71 -7.83 16.33 -53.66
C ALA A 71 -9.12 16.16 -52.85
N LYS A 72 -10.29 16.19 -53.50
CA LYS A 72 -11.59 15.91 -52.87
C LYS A 72 -11.64 14.50 -52.30
N GLN A 73 -11.21 13.51 -53.07
CA GLN A 73 -11.17 12.12 -52.61
C GLN A 73 -10.26 11.95 -51.38
N ALA A 74 -9.14 12.69 -51.30
CA ALA A 74 -8.27 12.67 -50.14
C ALA A 74 -8.95 13.28 -48.91
N ILE A 75 -9.67 14.39 -49.08
CA ILE A 75 -10.45 15.03 -48.00
C ILE A 75 -11.54 14.08 -47.49
N ASP A 76 -12.31 13.45 -48.38
CA ASP A 76 -13.39 12.52 -48.01
C ASP A 76 -12.85 11.30 -47.23
N LYS A 77 -11.64 10.82 -47.59
CA LYS A 77 -10.95 9.76 -46.85
C LYS A 77 -10.56 10.21 -45.45
N VAL A 78 -10.01 11.42 -45.31
CA VAL A 78 -9.66 11.99 -43.99
C VAL A 78 -10.91 12.16 -43.13
N ASP A 79 -12.01 12.65 -43.69
CA ASP A 79 -13.27 12.79 -42.98
C ASP A 79 -13.84 11.45 -42.51
N THR A 80 -13.72 10.42 -43.35
CA THR A 80 -14.13 9.05 -43.00
C THR A 80 -13.28 8.51 -41.85
N LEU A 81 -11.95 8.66 -41.93
CA LEU A 81 -11.05 8.25 -40.85
C LEU A 81 -11.33 9.00 -39.55
N ASN A 82 -11.56 10.31 -39.62
CA ASN A 82 -11.86 11.11 -38.44
C ASN A 82 -13.18 10.67 -37.77
N LYS A 83 -14.19 10.29 -38.57
CA LYS A 83 -15.44 9.71 -38.04
C LYS A 83 -15.21 8.36 -37.37
N ASP A 84 -14.44 7.46 -38.00
CA ASP A 84 -14.09 6.15 -37.44
C ASP A 84 -13.33 6.27 -36.11
N LEU A 85 -12.28 7.10 -36.07
CA LEU A 85 -11.49 7.33 -34.85
C LEU A 85 -12.34 7.90 -33.73
N ARG A 86 -13.22 8.87 -34.03
CA ARG A 86 -14.14 9.42 -33.05
C ARG A 86 -15.11 8.35 -32.52
N GLY A 87 -15.59 7.46 -33.38
CA GLY A 87 -16.38 6.30 -32.96
C GLY A 87 -15.63 5.43 -31.96
N LYS A 88 -14.38 5.05 -32.28
CA LYS A 88 -13.51 4.27 -31.39
C LYS A 88 -13.22 4.95 -30.05
N ILE A 89 -13.05 6.28 -30.05
CA ILE A 89 -12.86 7.06 -28.82
C ILE A 89 -14.10 6.99 -27.94
N ASN A 90 -15.29 7.14 -28.53
CA ASN A 90 -16.55 7.04 -27.79
C ASN A 90 -16.76 5.63 -27.21
N ASP A 91 -16.55 4.59 -28.02
CA ASP A 91 -16.61 3.19 -27.55
C ASP A 91 -15.66 2.91 -26.39
N LEU A 92 -14.44 3.47 -26.44
CA LEU A 92 -13.47 3.33 -25.36
C LEU A 92 -13.90 4.12 -24.11
N ALA A 93 -14.45 5.31 -24.27
CA ALA A 93 -14.99 6.10 -23.17
C ALA A 93 -16.13 5.35 -22.46
N ASP A 94 -17.05 4.74 -23.21
CA ASP A 94 -18.13 3.94 -22.65
C ASP A 94 -17.61 2.73 -21.86
N LYS A 95 -16.57 2.04 -22.37
CA LYS A 95 -15.90 0.95 -21.64
C LYS A 95 -15.23 1.44 -20.36
N ILE A 96 -14.56 2.59 -20.39
CA ILE A 96 -13.92 3.18 -19.20
C ILE A 96 -14.99 3.51 -18.16
N MET A 97 -16.10 4.13 -18.56
CA MET A 97 -17.21 4.45 -17.64
C MET A 97 -17.83 3.18 -17.05
N ALA A 98 -18.01 2.13 -17.85
CA ALA A 98 -18.50 0.83 -17.38
C ALA A 98 -17.53 0.20 -16.35
N MET A 99 -16.22 0.23 -16.63
CA MET A 99 -15.20 -0.26 -15.70
C MET A 99 -15.15 0.56 -14.41
N GLN A 100 -15.28 1.89 -14.50
CA GLN A 100 -15.37 2.77 -13.33
C GLN A 100 -16.61 2.45 -12.48
N GLY A 101 -17.75 2.17 -13.11
CA GLY A 101 -18.96 1.72 -12.41
C GLY A 101 -18.77 0.36 -11.72
N GLN A 102 -18.11 -0.60 -12.38
CA GLN A 102 -17.76 -1.88 -11.78
C GLN A 102 -16.79 -1.72 -10.59
N MET A 103 -15.79 -0.84 -10.72
CA MET A 103 -14.84 -0.53 -9.65
C MET A 103 -15.56 0.11 -8.46
N ALA A 104 -16.46 1.05 -8.69
CA ALA A 104 -17.24 1.68 -7.62
C ALA A 104 -18.10 0.65 -6.87
N LYS A 105 -18.73 -0.29 -7.60
CA LYS A 105 -19.48 -1.39 -6.98
C LYS A 105 -18.56 -2.29 -6.16
N PHE A 106 -17.41 -2.69 -6.70
CA PHE A 106 -16.43 -3.50 -5.99
C PHE A 106 -15.97 -2.82 -4.69
N MET A 107 -15.70 -1.52 -4.72
CA MET A 107 -15.31 -0.76 -3.53
C MET A 107 -16.43 -0.73 -2.49
N ALA A 108 -17.68 -0.54 -2.89
CA ALA A 108 -18.82 -0.59 -1.99
C ALA A 108 -19.01 -2.00 -1.37
N ASP A 109 -18.84 -3.05 -2.17
CA ASP A 109 -18.92 -4.43 -1.70
C ASP A 109 -17.80 -4.74 -0.69
N GLN A 110 -16.57 -4.27 -0.93
CA GLN A 110 -15.45 -4.40 0.01
C GLN A 110 -15.69 -3.65 1.32
N GLU A 111 -16.26 -2.44 1.27
CA GLU A 111 -16.59 -1.67 2.48
C GLU A 111 -17.67 -2.37 3.31
N ALA A 112 -18.70 -2.93 2.66
CA ALA A 112 -19.74 -3.70 3.32
C ALA A 112 -19.17 -4.96 4.02
N LEU A 113 -18.30 -5.71 3.33
CA LEU A 113 -17.61 -6.87 3.91
C LEU A 113 -16.72 -6.50 5.09
N LEU A 114 -15.95 -5.42 4.97
CA LEU A 114 -15.08 -4.93 6.03
C LEU A 114 -15.89 -4.53 7.27
N MET A 115 -17.03 -3.86 7.09
CA MET A 115 -17.92 -3.46 8.17
C MET A 115 -18.58 -4.66 8.86
N ALA A 116 -19.03 -5.65 8.09
CA ALA A 116 -19.58 -6.89 8.63
C ALA A 116 -18.54 -7.66 9.45
N PHE A 117 -17.35 -7.88 8.87
CA PHE A 117 -16.25 -8.57 9.55
C PHE A 117 -15.83 -7.86 10.84
N LYS A 118 -15.66 -6.53 10.79
CA LYS A 118 -15.28 -5.75 11.98
C LYS A 118 -16.35 -5.82 13.06
N SER A 119 -17.63 -5.74 12.70
CA SER A 119 -18.76 -5.91 13.64
C SER A 119 -18.72 -7.30 14.29
N ASP A 120 -18.58 -8.36 13.49
CA ASP A 120 -18.74 -9.73 13.96
C ASP A 120 -17.56 -10.16 14.82
N VAL A 121 -16.33 -9.85 14.40
CA VAL A 121 -15.13 -10.09 15.21
C VAL A 121 -15.17 -9.27 16.50
N SER A 122 -15.58 -8.00 16.45
CA SER A 122 -15.68 -7.18 17.65
C SER A 122 -16.72 -7.74 18.62
N LYS A 123 -17.91 -8.15 18.14
CA LYS A 123 -18.94 -8.76 18.98
C LYS A 123 -18.48 -10.09 19.58
N GLN A 124 -17.85 -10.94 18.77
CA GLN A 124 -17.36 -12.24 19.21
C GLN A 124 -16.26 -12.11 20.26
N VAL A 125 -15.27 -11.25 20.02
CA VAL A 125 -14.15 -11.03 20.95
C VAL A 125 -14.66 -10.43 22.26
N VAL A 126 -15.54 -9.43 22.21
CA VAL A 126 -16.13 -8.84 23.41
C VAL A 126 -16.89 -9.90 24.21
N ALA A 127 -17.76 -10.69 23.57
CA ALA A 127 -18.51 -11.74 24.26
C ALA A 127 -17.59 -12.82 24.88
N GLN A 128 -16.48 -13.16 24.21
CA GLN A 128 -15.50 -14.10 24.76
C GLN A 128 -14.74 -13.52 25.95
N VAL A 129 -14.32 -12.25 25.88
CA VAL A 129 -13.62 -11.57 26.98
C VAL A 129 -14.54 -11.45 28.20
N ASP A 130 -15.79 -11.02 28.02
CA ASP A 130 -16.79 -10.94 29.10
C ASP A 130 -17.04 -12.32 29.73
N GLY A 131 -17.07 -13.38 28.90
CA GLY A 131 -17.21 -14.76 29.36
C GLY A 131 -16.00 -15.24 30.17
N LEU A 132 -14.79 -14.88 29.76
CA LEU A 132 -13.55 -15.18 30.48
C LEU A 132 -13.46 -14.40 31.79
N GLU A 133 -13.88 -13.13 31.81
CA GLU A 133 -13.90 -12.31 33.01
C GLU A 133 -14.81 -12.91 34.08
N LYS A 134 -16.03 -13.34 33.70
CA LYS A 134 -16.94 -14.05 34.62
C LYS A 134 -16.35 -15.32 35.19
N ARG A 135 -15.67 -16.12 34.35
CA ARG A 135 -14.99 -17.34 34.79
C ARG A 135 -13.85 -17.03 35.75
N LEU A 136 -13.07 -16.00 35.47
CA LEU A 136 -11.98 -15.55 36.34
C LEU A 136 -12.51 -15.13 37.71
N LEU A 137 -13.61 -14.37 37.75
CA LEU A 137 -14.26 -13.98 39.01
C LEU A 137 -14.77 -15.19 39.80
N ALA A 138 -15.44 -16.15 39.14
CA ALA A 138 -15.90 -17.37 39.80
C ALA A 138 -14.73 -18.22 40.35
N THR A 139 -13.66 -18.40 39.57
CA THR A 139 -12.47 -19.11 40.04
C THR A 139 -11.79 -18.37 41.19
N LYS A 140 -11.80 -17.03 41.19
CA LYS A 140 -11.29 -16.23 42.30
C LYS A 140 -12.07 -16.51 43.59
N GLU A 141 -13.40 -16.49 43.53
CA GLU A 141 -14.26 -16.81 44.69
C GLU A 141 -14.02 -18.24 45.20
N GLU A 142 -13.82 -19.21 44.30
CA GLU A 142 -13.48 -20.59 44.70
C GLU A 142 -12.13 -20.68 45.39
N VAL A 143 -11.11 -19.96 44.91
CA VAL A 143 -9.78 -19.93 45.53
C VAL A 143 -9.84 -19.30 46.91
N GLU A 144 -10.53 -18.16 47.07
CA GLU A 144 -10.74 -17.52 48.37
C GLU A 144 -11.43 -18.48 49.35
N GLY A 145 -12.45 -19.23 48.90
CA GLY A 145 -13.10 -20.26 49.72
C GLY A 145 -12.18 -21.44 50.08
N ILE A 146 -11.28 -21.84 49.19
CA ILE A 146 -10.28 -22.88 49.48
C ILE A 146 -9.26 -22.38 50.51
N GLU A 147 -8.80 -21.14 50.41
CA GLU A 147 -7.87 -20.52 51.36
C GLU A 147 -8.48 -20.48 52.77
N GLU A 148 -9.75 -20.10 52.92
CA GLU A 148 -10.46 -20.11 54.21
C GLU A 148 -10.54 -21.53 54.81
N ARG A 149 -10.84 -22.54 53.97
CA ARG A 149 -10.90 -23.94 54.40
C ARG A 149 -9.53 -24.46 54.84
N LEU A 150 -8.47 -24.12 54.10
CA LEU A 150 -7.10 -24.48 54.46
C LEU A 150 -6.66 -23.80 55.76
N GLY A 151 -6.99 -22.51 55.95
CA GLY A 151 -6.72 -21.80 57.19
C GLY A 151 -7.42 -22.44 58.39
N SER A 152 -8.70 -22.82 58.22
CA SER A 152 -9.45 -23.53 59.27
C SER A 152 -8.85 -24.91 59.59
N LEU A 153 -8.44 -25.67 58.57
CA LEU A 153 -7.80 -26.97 58.74
C LEU A 153 -6.45 -26.84 59.43
N ALA A 154 -5.63 -25.85 59.07
CA ALA A 154 -4.36 -25.57 59.73
C ALA A 154 -4.56 -25.25 61.22
N GLY A 155 -5.57 -24.44 61.55
CA GLY A 155 -5.93 -24.15 62.94
C GLY A 155 -6.34 -25.40 63.73
N LEU A 156 -7.10 -26.32 63.11
CA LEU A 156 -7.41 -27.62 63.71
C LEU A 156 -6.16 -28.48 63.94
N PHE A 157 -5.22 -28.48 63.00
CA PHE A 157 -3.99 -29.25 63.11
C PHE A 157 -3.09 -28.75 64.25
N GLU A 158 -2.99 -27.42 64.42
CA GLU A 158 -2.30 -26.81 65.57
C GLU A 158 -2.95 -27.21 66.89
N LEU A 159 -4.29 -27.12 66.99
CA LEU A 159 -5.03 -27.56 68.18
C LEU A 159 -4.80 -29.05 68.49
N MET A 160 -4.79 -29.92 67.47
CA MET A 160 -4.49 -31.33 67.66
C MET A 160 -3.04 -31.55 68.12
N SER A 161 -2.09 -30.80 67.56
CA SER A 161 -0.67 -30.89 67.93
C SER A 161 -0.45 -30.46 69.38
N GLU A 162 -0.99 -29.31 69.79
CA GLU A 162 -0.91 -28.80 71.17
C GLU A 162 -1.53 -29.77 72.19
N SER A 163 -2.63 -30.44 71.83
CA SER A 163 -3.32 -31.37 72.72
C SER A 163 -2.61 -32.73 72.86
N ILE A 164 -2.02 -33.25 71.78
CA ILE A 164 -1.36 -34.57 71.77
C ILE A 164 0.06 -34.48 72.33
N LYS A 165 0.78 -33.37 72.10
CA LYS A 165 2.18 -33.20 72.50
C LYS A 165 2.47 -33.52 73.98
N PRO A 166 1.75 -32.97 74.98
CA PRO A 166 2.03 -33.27 76.38
C PRO A 166 1.70 -34.73 76.75
N ALA A 167 0.64 -35.30 76.17
CA ALA A 167 0.28 -36.70 76.41
C ALA A 167 1.34 -37.66 75.84
N LEU A 168 1.95 -37.32 74.70
CA LEU A 168 3.03 -38.10 74.11
C LEU A 168 4.33 -37.98 74.91
N GLU A 169 4.72 -36.77 75.32
CA GLU A 169 5.94 -36.54 76.11
C GLU A 169 5.86 -37.26 77.47
N THR A 170 4.73 -37.14 78.17
CA THR A 170 4.51 -37.82 79.47
C THR A 170 4.50 -39.34 79.36
N THR A 171 3.87 -39.91 78.33
CA THR A 171 3.88 -41.37 78.13
C THR A 171 5.27 -41.89 77.77
N MET A 172 6.07 -41.11 77.03
CA MET A 172 7.47 -41.44 76.76
C MET A 172 8.34 -41.38 78.01
N GLU A 173 8.16 -40.38 78.87
CA GLU A 173 8.87 -40.30 80.15
C GLU A 173 8.50 -41.46 81.08
N ASP A 174 7.21 -41.75 81.26
CA ASP A 174 6.75 -42.82 82.14
C ASP A 174 7.20 -44.21 81.66
N THR A 175 7.17 -44.46 80.34
CA THR A 175 7.70 -45.70 79.76
C THR A 175 9.23 -45.81 79.92
N SER A 176 9.96 -44.71 79.75
CA SER A 176 11.40 -44.66 80.00
C SER A 176 11.74 -44.93 81.46
N GLU A 177 11.01 -44.31 82.40
CA GLU A 177 11.22 -44.51 83.83
C GLU A 177 10.91 -45.96 84.25
N ARG A 178 9.83 -46.53 83.73
CA ARG A 178 9.49 -47.95 83.95
C ARG A 178 10.59 -48.87 83.41
N TYR A 179 11.11 -48.61 82.22
CA TYR A 179 12.20 -49.40 81.65
C TYR A 179 13.47 -49.35 82.52
N MET A 180 13.84 -48.17 83.00
CA MET A 180 15.00 -47.99 83.88
C MET A 180 14.82 -48.68 85.24
N ARG A 181 13.60 -48.70 85.80
CA ARG A 181 13.27 -49.49 87.01
C ARG A 181 13.47 -50.98 86.78
N VAL A 182 12.85 -51.53 85.73
CA VAL A 182 12.94 -52.98 85.42
C VAL A 182 14.40 -53.40 85.19
N ASN A 183 15.19 -52.62 84.44
CA ASN A 183 16.60 -52.93 84.24
C ASN A 183 17.42 -52.87 85.53
N ARG A 184 17.11 -51.93 86.45
CA ARG A 184 17.76 -51.87 87.77
C ARG A 184 17.42 -53.10 88.60
N ASP A 185 16.15 -53.48 88.65
CA ASP A 185 15.68 -54.64 89.42
C ASP A 185 16.29 -55.94 88.87
N LEU A 186 16.39 -56.06 87.54
CA LEU A 186 17.04 -57.19 86.89
C LEU A 186 18.54 -57.28 87.23
N ALA A 187 19.26 -56.16 87.23
CA ALA A 187 20.67 -56.12 87.60
C ALA A 187 20.92 -56.51 89.08
N ILE A 188 19.97 -56.25 89.98
CA ILE A 188 20.06 -56.69 91.38
C ILE A 188 19.91 -58.21 91.46
N VAL A 189 18.93 -58.78 90.76
CA VAL A 189 18.70 -60.23 90.73
C VAL A 189 19.90 -60.98 90.12
N GLU A 190 20.58 -60.41 89.12
CA GLU A 190 21.78 -61.00 88.51
C GLU A 190 23.02 -61.01 89.41
N VAL A 191 23.10 -60.13 90.43
CA VAL A 191 24.23 -60.07 91.39
C VAL A 191 24.04 -61.02 92.58
N ASP A 192 22.80 -61.38 92.89
CA ASP A 192 22.45 -62.31 93.98
C ASP A 192 22.46 -63.80 93.57
N LEU A 193 22.85 -64.13 92.33
CA LEU A 193 23.01 -65.48 91.75
C LEU A 193 24.48 -65.87 91.60
#